data_AF-A0A1I1K3S2-F1
#
_entry.id   AF-A0A1I1K3S2-F1
#
_cell.length_a   1.000
_cell.length_b   1.000
_cell.length_c   1.000
_cell.angle_alpha   90.00
_cell.angle_beta   90.00
_cell.angle_gamma   90.00
#
_symmetry.space_group_name_H-M   'P 1'
#
loop_
_entity.id
_entity.type
_entity.pdbx_description
1 polymer ?
#
loop_
_entity_poly.entity_id
_entity_poly.type
_entity_poly.pdbx_seq_one_letter_code
_entity_poly.pdbx_strand_id
1 'polypeptide(L)'
;MTLFVDGYWCEVVARSPEASGEWFLSGYRANSPRLAVRWLRGQAARLANALDPKPGIGPIPPECLWEIGPSSPNPGRIFREWMEDFRYQGTQMETLAAGRPISVNAGGPDRIFGFCDADVFYSLSARPIAVDFVTDWRLSELSHAAA
;
A
#
# COMPACT_ATOMS: atom_id res chain seq x y z
N MET A 1 5.90 31.09 -3.44
CA MET A 1 5.08 30.32 -2.49
C MET A 1 5.89 29.13 -2.03
N THR A 2 6.17 29.03 -0.74
CA THR A 2 6.92 27.90 -0.16
C THR A 2 5.92 26.80 0.18
N LEU A 3 6.09 25.60 -0.38
CA LEU A 3 5.25 24.44 -0.06
C LEU A 3 5.80 23.72 1.17
N PHE A 4 4.92 23.43 2.14
CA PHE A 4 5.25 22.65 3.33
C PHE A 4 4.57 21.29 3.26
N VAL A 5 5.28 20.22 3.65
CA VAL A 5 4.69 18.88 3.74
C VAL A 5 3.88 18.79 5.04
N ASP A 6 2.56 18.65 4.93
CA ASP A 6 1.60 18.50 6.05
C ASP A 6 1.24 17.01 6.32
N GLY A 7 2.05 16.10 5.78
CA GLY A 7 1.95 14.66 5.97
C GLY A 7 1.97 13.91 4.64
N TYR A 8 1.48 12.67 4.67
CA TYR A 8 1.55 11.74 3.55
C TYR A 8 0.20 11.08 3.36
N TRP A 9 -0.31 11.11 2.13
CA TRP A 9 -1.46 10.31 1.72
C TRP A 9 -0.96 8.94 1.28
N CYS A 10 -1.54 7.89 1.84
CA CYS A 10 -1.27 6.52 1.49
C CYS A 10 -2.55 5.88 0.96
N GLU A 11 -2.43 5.03 -0.06
CA GLU A 11 -3.57 4.36 -0.66
C GLU A 11 -3.20 2.98 -1.21
N VAL A 12 -4.25 2.18 -1.39
CA VAL A 12 -4.20 0.88 -2.06
C VAL A 12 -5.24 0.88 -3.15
N VAL A 13 -4.82 0.61 -4.38
CA VAL A 13 -5.67 0.61 -5.56
C VAL A 13 -5.45 -0.68 -6.35
N ALA A 14 -6.54 -1.31 -6.79
CA ALA A 14 -6.50 -2.36 -7.80
C ALA A 14 -6.97 -1.81 -9.15
N ARG A 15 -6.34 -2.22 -10.23
CA ARG A 15 -6.68 -1.82 -11.61
C ARG A 15 -6.74 -3.04 -12.51
N SER A 16 -7.71 -3.07 -13.41
CA SER A 16 -7.73 -4.02 -14.52
C SER A 16 -8.12 -3.27 -15.79
N PRO A 17 -7.21 -3.17 -16.78
CA PRO A 17 -7.53 -2.62 -18.09
C PRO A 17 -8.67 -3.37 -18.79
N GLU A 18 -8.67 -4.70 -18.72
CA GLU A 18 -9.63 -5.59 -19.40
C GLU A 18 -11.04 -5.42 -18.84
N ALA A 19 -11.16 -5.19 -17.53
CA ALA A 19 -12.43 -4.86 -16.90
C ALA A 19 -12.75 -3.36 -16.88
N SER A 20 -11.90 -2.52 -17.48
CA SER A 20 -12.03 -1.05 -17.47
C SER A 20 -12.30 -0.49 -16.05
N GLY A 21 -11.64 -1.08 -15.05
CA GLY A 21 -11.96 -0.85 -13.64
C GLY A 21 -10.75 -0.37 -12.83
N GLU A 22 -11.03 0.58 -11.93
CA GLU A 22 -10.13 0.98 -10.84
C GLU A 22 -10.92 0.89 -9.53
N TRP A 23 -10.36 0.21 -8.53
CA TRP A 23 -10.98 0.00 -7.23
C TRP A 23 -10.07 0.49 -6.13
N PHE A 24 -10.55 1.49 -5.38
CA PHE A 24 -9.92 1.96 -4.16
C PHE A 24 -10.18 0.97 -3.02
N LEU A 25 -9.13 0.35 -2.51
CA LEU A 25 -9.24 -0.71 -1.49
C LEU A 25 -9.06 -0.16 -0.07
N SER A 26 -8.23 0.86 0.12
CA SER A 26 -7.92 1.44 1.43
C SER A 26 -7.15 2.75 1.30
N GLY A 27 -7.24 3.62 2.31
CA GLY A 27 -6.41 4.82 2.41
C GLY A 27 -6.12 5.24 3.84
N TYR A 28 -5.06 6.04 4.01
CA TYR A 28 -4.59 6.51 5.29
C TYR A 28 -3.77 7.79 5.17
N ARG A 29 -3.96 8.73 6.10
CA ARG A 29 -3.11 9.93 6.21
C ARG A 29 -2.08 9.70 7.31
N ALA A 30 -0.82 9.57 6.93
CA ALA A 30 0.31 9.45 7.85
C ALA A 30 0.92 10.81 8.18
N ASN A 31 1.40 10.98 9.41
CA ASN A 31 2.10 12.19 9.85
C ASN A 31 3.62 12.15 9.60
N SER A 32 4.17 11.02 9.13
CA SER A 32 5.60 10.84 8.88
C SER A 32 5.86 9.76 7.81
N PRO A 33 7.02 9.80 7.13
CA PRO A 33 7.42 8.76 6.18
C PRO A 33 7.42 7.36 6.81
N ARG A 34 7.89 7.26 8.06
CA ARG A 34 7.94 6.00 8.81
C ARG A 34 6.55 5.40 9.02
N LEU A 35 5.56 6.22 9.40
CA LEU A 35 4.19 5.73 9.54
C LEU A 35 3.55 5.38 8.19
N ALA A 36 3.87 6.12 7.12
CA ALA A 36 3.42 5.80 5.77
C ALA A 36 3.91 4.42 5.34
N VAL A 37 5.22 4.18 5.40
CA VAL A 37 5.82 2.88 5.02
C VAL A 37 5.32 1.75 5.92
N ARG A 38 5.18 1.98 7.23
CA ARG A 38 4.60 0.99 8.17
C ARG A 38 3.16 0.64 7.78
N TRP A 39 2.36 1.63 7.40
CA TRP A 39 0.99 1.40 6.97
C TRP A 39 0.94 0.60 5.66
N LEU A 40 1.78 0.96 4.67
CA LEU A 40 1.92 0.18 3.42
C LEU A 40 2.33 -1.26 3.70
N ARG A 41 3.25 -1.50 4.64
CA ARG A 41 3.65 -2.86 5.10
C ARG A 41 2.47 -3.65 5.66
N GLY A 42 1.60 -3.00 6.44
CA GLY A 42 0.36 -3.62 6.91
C GLY A 42 -0.62 -3.96 5.78
N GLN A 43 -0.75 -3.09 4.78
CA GLN A 43 -1.60 -3.37 3.60
C GLN A 43 -1.02 -4.46 2.71
N ALA A 44 0.31 -4.52 2.56
CA ALA A 44 0.99 -5.61 1.85
C ALA A 44 0.74 -6.95 2.54
N ALA A 45 0.75 -7.00 3.88
CA ALA A 45 0.39 -8.21 4.62
C ALA A 45 -1.05 -8.65 4.35
N ARG A 46 -1.99 -7.69 4.39
CA ARG A 46 -3.40 -7.94 4.10
C ARG A 46 -3.60 -8.49 2.69
N LEU A 47 -3.01 -7.85 1.67
CA LEU A 47 -3.12 -8.31 0.29
C LEU A 47 -2.42 -9.64 0.07
N ALA A 48 -1.23 -9.85 0.62
CA ALA A 48 -0.52 -11.13 0.51
C ALA A 48 -1.33 -12.30 1.07
N ASN A 49 -2.04 -12.09 2.17
CA ASN A 49 -2.89 -13.13 2.76
C ASN A 49 -4.18 -13.37 1.98
N ALA A 50 -4.69 -12.37 1.26
CA ALA A 50 -5.86 -12.50 0.40
C ALA A 50 -5.53 -13.14 -0.95
N LEU A 51 -4.40 -12.75 -1.55
CA LEU A 51 -4.00 -13.15 -2.91
C LEU A 51 -3.24 -14.49 -2.96
N ASP A 52 -2.56 -14.87 -1.87
CA ASP A 52 -1.79 -16.11 -1.77
C ASP A 52 -2.04 -16.80 -0.42
N PRO A 53 -3.29 -17.17 -0.11
CA PRO A 53 -3.63 -17.75 1.19
C PRO A 53 -2.87 -19.06 1.43
N LYS A 54 -2.36 -19.24 2.66
CA LYS A 54 -1.71 -20.50 3.05
C LYS A 54 -2.76 -21.47 3.60
N PRO A 55 -2.82 -22.73 3.13
CA PRO A 55 -3.74 -23.72 3.68
C PRO A 55 -3.63 -23.85 5.20
N GLY A 56 -4.78 -23.87 5.88
CA GLY A 56 -4.85 -23.94 7.35
C GLY A 56 -4.52 -22.63 8.08
N ILE A 57 -4.25 -21.54 7.34
CA ILE A 57 -3.99 -20.22 7.90
C ILE A 57 -5.01 -19.22 7.36
N GLY A 58 -5.77 -18.61 8.26
CA GLY A 58 -6.74 -17.57 7.92
C GLY A 58 -8.17 -18.10 7.73
N PRO A 59 -9.07 -17.30 7.13
CA PRO A 59 -10.51 -17.59 7.15
C PRO A 59 -10.97 -18.51 6.01
N ILE A 60 -10.11 -18.81 5.03
CA ILE A 60 -10.48 -19.61 3.85
C ILE A 60 -10.24 -21.09 4.16
N PRO A 61 -11.26 -21.96 4.06
CA PRO A 61 -11.09 -23.39 4.25
C PRO A 61 -10.06 -23.97 3.26
N PRO A 62 -9.18 -24.90 3.68
CA PRO A 62 -8.18 -25.51 2.81
C PRO A 62 -8.76 -26.15 1.54
N GLU A 63 -9.99 -26.65 1.62
CA GLU A 63 -10.70 -27.32 0.52
C GLU A 63 -11.13 -26.35 -0.59
N CYS A 64 -11.13 -25.04 -0.29
CA CYS A 64 -11.41 -23.97 -1.25
C CYS A 64 -10.14 -23.40 -1.88
N LEU A 65 -8.97 -23.99 -1.61
CA LEU A 65 -7.68 -23.55 -2.13
C LEU A 65 -7.14 -24.53 -3.16
N TRP A 66 -6.53 -23.99 -4.21
CA TRP A 66 -5.82 -24.77 -5.23
C TRP A 66 -4.38 -24.30 -5.30
N GLU A 67 -3.45 -25.25 -5.27
CA GLU A 67 -2.04 -24.93 -5.44
C GLU A 67 -1.76 -24.54 -6.89
N ILE A 68 -1.11 -23.38 -7.07
CA ILE A 68 -0.66 -22.91 -8.37
C ILE A 68 0.81 -23.30 -8.59
N GLY A 69 1.18 -23.56 -9.85
CA GLY A 69 2.55 -23.94 -10.19
C GLY A 69 3.57 -22.85 -9.80
N PRO A 70 4.83 -23.21 -9.51
CA PRO A 70 5.84 -22.29 -8.95
C PRO A 70 6.22 -21.13 -9.88
N SER A 71 5.96 -21.24 -11.19
CA SER A 71 6.19 -20.20 -12.19
C SER A 71 4.96 -19.34 -12.47
N SER A 72 3.84 -19.58 -11.79
CA SER A 72 2.62 -18.78 -11.96
C SER A 72 2.84 -17.39 -11.36
N PRO A 73 2.34 -16.31 -11.99
CA PRO A 73 2.40 -14.99 -11.38
C PRO A 73 1.71 -15.01 -10.01
N ASN A 74 2.39 -14.48 -9.00
CA ASN A 74 1.92 -14.52 -7.62
C ASN A 74 2.11 -13.13 -6.98
N PRO A 75 1.14 -12.21 -7.12
CA PRO A 75 1.24 -10.89 -6.53
C PRO A 75 1.33 -10.93 -5.00
N GLY A 76 0.73 -11.95 -4.36
CA GLY A 76 0.84 -12.13 -2.91
C GLY A 76 2.28 -12.41 -2.45
N ARG A 77 3.04 -13.22 -3.20
CA ARG A 77 4.47 -13.46 -2.96
C ARG A 77 5.29 -12.18 -3.08
N ILE A 78 5.08 -11.38 -4.12
CA ILE A 78 5.80 -10.11 -4.33
C ILE A 78 5.62 -9.20 -3.12
N PHE A 79 4.40 -9.10 -2.59
CA PHE A 79 4.16 -8.32 -1.37
C PHE A 79 4.84 -8.90 -0.13
N ARG A 80 4.92 -10.24 0.02
CA ARG A 80 5.69 -10.86 1.12
C ARG A 80 7.17 -10.55 1.04
N GLU A 81 7.77 -10.71 -0.14
CA GLU A 81 9.17 -10.39 -0.38
C GLU A 81 9.47 -8.92 -0.05
N TRP A 82 8.61 -7.99 -0.49
CA TRP A 82 8.75 -6.58 -0.14
C TRP A 82 8.64 -6.32 1.36
N MET A 83 7.73 -7.00 2.08
CA MET A 83 7.59 -6.85 3.54
C MET A 83 8.84 -7.26 4.33
N GLU A 84 9.64 -8.16 3.76
CA GLU A 84 10.89 -8.67 4.32
C GLU A 84 12.10 -7.82 3.91
N ASP A 85 12.01 -7.07 2.81
CA ASP A 85 13.05 -6.15 2.35
C ASP A 85 13.04 -4.81 3.11
N PHE A 86 13.52 -4.84 4.35
CA PHE A 86 13.66 -3.64 5.17
C PHE A 86 14.62 -2.59 4.59
N ARG A 87 15.58 -3.01 3.76
CA ARG A 87 16.54 -2.09 3.12
C ARG A 87 15.82 -1.25 2.08
N TYR A 88 15.04 -1.88 1.21
CA TYR A 88 14.26 -1.16 0.20
C TYR A 88 13.17 -0.29 0.84
N GLN A 89 12.52 -0.77 1.91
CA GLN A 89 11.61 0.06 2.72
C GLN A 89 12.31 1.31 3.30
N GLY A 90 13.57 1.19 3.70
CA GLY A 90 14.40 2.32 4.14
C GLY A 90 14.61 3.35 3.02
N THR A 91 15.03 2.90 1.83
CA THR A 91 15.19 3.76 0.65
C THR A 91 13.88 4.46 0.25
N GLN A 92 12.75 3.76 0.35
CA GLN A 92 11.43 4.34 0.12
C GLN A 92 11.06 5.39 1.18
N MET A 93 11.43 5.18 2.44
CA MET A 93 11.24 6.17 3.51
C MET A 93 12.05 7.44 3.27
N GLU A 94 13.32 7.31 2.86
CA GLU A 94 14.17 8.44 2.48
C GLU A 94 13.61 9.18 1.26
N THR A 95 13.08 8.45 0.28
CA THR A 95 12.43 9.03 -0.90
C THR A 95 11.21 9.86 -0.54
N LEU A 96 10.34 9.35 0.36
CA LEU A 96 9.22 10.10 0.90
C LEU A 96 9.67 11.33 1.68
N ALA A 97 10.69 11.20 2.54
CA ALA A 97 11.24 12.32 3.31
C ALA A 97 11.81 13.43 2.40
N ALA A 98 12.34 13.05 1.23
CA ALA A 98 12.80 13.97 0.19
C ALA A 98 11.66 14.55 -0.67
N GLY A 99 10.39 14.36 -0.28
CA GLY A 99 9.23 14.94 -0.96
C GLY A 99 8.85 14.23 -2.26
N ARG A 100 9.31 13.00 -2.51
CA ARG A 100 8.95 12.23 -3.71
C ARG A 100 7.99 11.09 -3.36
N PRO A 101 7.01 10.78 -4.22
CA PRO A 101 6.11 9.65 -4.00
C PRO A 101 6.84 8.31 -4.13
N ILE A 102 6.27 7.28 -3.51
CA ILE A 102 6.71 5.88 -3.63
C ILE A 102 5.53 4.99 -4.01
N SER A 103 5.84 3.83 -4.60
CA SER A 103 4.87 2.78 -4.84
C SER A 103 5.50 1.40 -4.79
N VAL A 104 4.70 0.39 -4.43
CA VAL A 104 4.99 -1.02 -4.63
C VAL A 104 3.86 -1.60 -5.44
N ASN A 105 4.18 -2.23 -6.56
CA ASN A 105 3.20 -2.72 -7.51
C ASN A 105 3.41 -4.21 -7.74
N ALA A 106 2.32 -4.95 -7.82
CA ALA A 106 2.32 -6.35 -8.17
C ALA A 106 1.10 -6.62 -9.06
N GLY A 107 1.24 -7.52 -10.02
CA GLY A 107 0.14 -7.88 -10.91
C GLY A 107 0.18 -9.35 -11.29
N GLY A 108 -0.95 -9.83 -11.75
CA GLY A 108 -1.11 -11.19 -12.24
C GLY A 108 -2.54 -11.47 -12.67
N PRO A 109 -2.78 -12.66 -13.21
CA PRO A 109 -4.11 -13.09 -13.58
C PRO A 109 -4.95 -13.22 -12.30
N ASP A 110 -6.14 -12.66 -12.36
CA ASP A 110 -7.15 -12.77 -11.32
C ASP A 110 -8.52 -12.99 -11.97
N ARG A 111 -9.49 -13.43 -11.17
CA ARG A 111 -10.87 -13.54 -11.61
C ARG A 111 -11.67 -12.42 -10.99
N ILE A 112 -12.11 -11.50 -11.84
CA ILE A 112 -13.07 -10.48 -11.42
C ILE A 112 -14.43 -11.16 -11.34
N PHE A 113 -14.96 -11.28 -10.12
CA PHE A 113 -16.13 -12.10 -9.80
C PHE A 113 -17.30 -11.87 -10.78
N GLY A 114 -17.61 -12.89 -11.59
CA GLY A 114 -18.72 -12.88 -12.55
C GLY A 114 -18.48 -12.12 -13.86
N PHE A 115 -17.27 -11.64 -14.13
CA PHE A 115 -16.95 -10.85 -15.32
C PHE A 115 -16.04 -11.59 -16.30
N CYS A 116 -14.75 -11.71 -15.97
CA CYS A 116 -13.75 -12.35 -16.82
C CYS A 116 -12.52 -12.74 -15.98
N ASP A 117 -11.72 -13.64 -16.55
CA ASP A 117 -10.33 -13.78 -16.16
C ASP A 117 -9.59 -12.56 -16.75
N ALA A 118 -8.89 -11.80 -15.91
CA ALA A 118 -8.27 -10.53 -16.27
C ALA A 118 -6.95 -10.33 -15.54
N ASP A 119 -6.05 -9.54 -16.11
CA ASP A 119 -4.87 -9.11 -15.37
C ASP A 119 -5.28 -7.99 -14.40
N VAL A 120 -4.95 -8.20 -13.12
CA VAL A 120 -5.20 -7.21 -12.06
C VAL A 120 -3.87 -6.73 -11.52
N PHE A 121 -3.72 -5.40 -11.49
CA PHE A 121 -2.56 -4.71 -10.97
C PHE A 121 -2.90 -4.03 -9.65
N TYR A 122 -2.20 -4.43 -8.60
CA TYR A 122 -2.30 -3.87 -7.27
C TYR A 122 -1.19 -2.85 -7.05
N SER A 123 -1.57 -1.65 -6.58
CA SER A 123 -0.65 -0.56 -6.26
C SER A 123 -0.83 -0.12 -4.82
N LEU A 124 0.27 -0.12 -4.05
CA LEU A 124 0.36 0.43 -2.71
C LEU A 124 1.24 1.67 -2.83
N SER A 125 0.68 2.85 -2.64
CA SER A 125 1.39 4.10 -2.89
C SER A 125 1.33 5.04 -1.69
N ALA A 126 2.36 5.87 -1.57
CA ALA A 126 2.35 7.00 -0.66
C ALA A 126 2.93 8.23 -1.33
N ARG A 127 2.30 9.39 -1.10
CA ARG A 127 2.73 10.67 -1.63
C ARG A 127 2.69 11.77 -0.56
N PRO A 128 3.62 12.72 -0.57
CA PRO A 128 3.52 13.90 0.28
C PRO A 128 2.24 14.70 -0.02
N ILE A 129 1.64 15.27 1.02
CA ILE A 129 0.58 16.25 0.93
C ILE A 129 1.25 17.60 1.20
N ALA A 130 1.32 18.43 0.17
CA ALA A 130 1.84 19.79 0.31
C ALA A 130 0.69 20.75 0.59
N VAL A 131 0.90 21.67 1.54
CA VAL A 131 0.05 22.82 1.77
C VAL A 131 0.82 24.09 1.40
N ASP A 132 0.10 25.06 0.86
CA ASP A 132 0.61 26.38 0.46
C ASP A 132 0.58 27.42 1.58
N PHE A 133 -0.01 27.07 2.73
CA PHE A 133 0.03 27.85 3.97
C PHE A 133 0.08 26.92 5.18
N VAL A 134 0.81 27.34 6.23
CA VAL A 134 0.76 26.69 7.54
C VAL A 134 -0.55 27.11 8.21
N THR A 135 -1.51 26.20 8.36
CA THR A 135 -2.70 26.51 9.16
C THR A 135 -2.34 26.58 10.64
N ASP A 136 -2.53 27.76 11.21
CA ASP A 136 -2.20 28.21 12.58
C ASP A 136 -2.72 27.28 13.71
N TRP A 137 -3.76 26.47 13.46
CA TRP A 137 -4.36 25.60 14.49
C TRP A 137 -3.49 24.41 14.93
N ARG A 138 -2.36 24.14 14.28
CA ARG A 138 -1.36 23.14 14.71
C ARG A 138 -0.19 23.71 15.52
N LEU A 139 -0.04 25.04 15.61
CA LEU A 139 0.96 25.65 16.51
C LEU A 139 0.51 25.64 17.98
N SER A 140 -0.79 25.44 18.26
CA SER A 140 -1.31 25.39 19.63
C SER A 140 -0.94 24.12 20.42
N GLU A 141 -0.51 23.03 19.76
CA GLU A 141 -0.04 21.83 20.48
C GLU A 141 1.40 21.97 20.98
N LEU A 142 2.22 22.87 20.41
CA LEU A 142 3.59 23.13 20.88
C LEU A 142 3.64 24.04 22.12
N SER A 143 2.53 24.71 22.49
CA SER A 143 2.48 25.53 23.71
C SER A 143 2.11 24.75 24.98
N HIS A 144 1.57 23.54 24.86
CA HIS A 144 1.14 22.73 26.02
C HIS A 144 2.18 21.71 26.50
N ALA A 145 3.36 21.66 25.85
CA ALA A 145 4.50 20.84 26.29
C ALA A 145 5.58 21.65 27.03
N ALA A 146 5.32 22.93 27.34
CA ALA A 146 6.25 23.84 27.99
C ALA A 146 5.65 24.53 29.24
N ALA A 147 4.87 23.79 30.02
CA ALA A 147 4.42 24.18 31.36
C ALA A 147 4.68 23.04 32.36
#